data_AF-W2PYH7-F1
#
_entry.id   AF-W2PYH7-F1
#
_cell.length_a   1.000
_cell.length_b   1.000
_cell.length_c   1.000
_cell.angle_alpha   90.00
_cell.angle_beta   90.00
_cell.angle_gamma   90.00
#
_symmetry.space_group_name_H-M   'P 1'
#
loop_
_entity.id
_entity.type
_entity.pdbx_description
1 polymer ?
#
loop_
_entity_poly.entity_id
_entity_poly.type
_entity_poly.pdbx_seq_one_letter_code
_entity_poly.pdbx_strand_id
1 'polypeptide(L)'
;MKAARTDTLTSQQAPIELYSEDSGSWMITDSPQDESPFPMVYEDQKMRYVYDDYIEGGALRSGSTPKLFSRQYFGLVAQYAGVGFIDGVLPNVIYPFLQNYLNLPGSQTTTAFVLVQMPWSFKVFYGIISDCFPIWGYRRRPYILGGWIFALIMLLMLSFTPDSKPYFTNPDYRDVKPEDYTPEIIATINYDAVNDGSVYIIPMMGCAFGYLLSDVCADGIVVELAQREPYEVRGNTQTVIYTTRTVFNMLAYILLGFCFNGEEYGGDFDFSLSFPMLMLIVTIVLAPIVPVTWFFLHEEKNAFAMNFNHYMHTLWDIIKTRAVYQYIAYQFFSGIFASFTYLSKNPIMRNWADVSPIQEKVGGLLSTGVYATSIYFAGNYGRSWDWRRTAAVTMVCYVSLDAFVKLLTIWNIIRSPYFWLGIPILEQIPLGVIFIVSSFIIVELATEGHEGAIRSKLAP
;
A
#
# COMPACT_ATOMS: atom_id res chain seq x y z
N MET A 1 78.94 -3.24 6.53
CA MET A 1 78.59 -4.17 5.43
C MET A 1 77.09 -4.11 5.22
N LYS A 2 76.67 -3.63 4.05
CA LYS A 2 75.29 -3.62 3.56
C LYS A 2 74.90 -5.00 3.03
N ALA A 3 73.65 -5.40 3.22
CA ALA A 3 72.86 -6.25 2.31
C ALA A 3 71.38 -6.04 2.70
N ALA A 4 70.60 -5.14 2.08
CA ALA A 4 69.97 -5.23 0.76
C ALA A 4 69.12 -6.50 0.59
N ARG A 5 67.80 -6.38 0.80
CA ARG A 5 66.79 -7.33 0.35
C ARG A 5 65.79 -6.55 -0.50
N THR A 6 65.74 -6.92 -1.77
CA THR A 6 65.01 -6.29 -2.87
C THR A 6 63.57 -6.78 -2.92
N ASP A 7 62.64 -5.90 -3.27
CA ASP A 7 61.26 -6.21 -3.65
C ASP A 7 61.17 -7.01 -4.95
N THR A 8 60.25 -7.98 -5.01
CA THR A 8 59.46 -8.28 -6.22
C THR A 8 58.13 -8.97 -5.86
N LEU A 9 57.04 -8.33 -6.29
CA LEU A 9 55.67 -8.85 -6.36
C LEU A 9 55.61 -10.11 -7.23
N THR A 10 54.81 -11.11 -6.81
CA THR A 10 54.12 -12.02 -7.73
C THR A 10 52.82 -12.52 -7.08
N SER A 11 51.72 -12.16 -7.72
CA SER A 11 50.35 -12.61 -7.47
C SER A 11 50.21 -14.12 -7.72
N GLN A 12 49.76 -14.88 -6.73
CA GLN A 12 49.20 -16.21 -6.96
C GLN A 12 47.68 -16.10 -7.11
N GLN A 13 47.24 -16.01 -8.36
CA GLN A 13 45.86 -16.24 -8.77
C GLN A 13 45.50 -17.71 -8.51
N ALA A 14 44.44 -17.96 -7.75
CA ALA A 14 43.78 -19.26 -7.72
C ALA A 14 43.17 -19.56 -9.10
N PRO A 15 43.16 -20.83 -9.56
CA PRO A 15 42.76 -21.17 -10.92
C PRO A 15 41.28 -20.91 -11.15
N ILE A 16 40.99 -20.33 -12.32
CA ILE A 16 39.66 -20.09 -12.88
C ILE A 16 38.98 -21.45 -13.08
N GLU A 17 37.90 -21.73 -12.34
CA GLU A 17 36.98 -22.83 -12.68
C GLU A 17 36.30 -22.48 -14.01
N LEU A 18 36.69 -23.21 -15.06
CA LEU A 18 36.00 -23.20 -16.35
C LEU A 18 34.62 -23.82 -16.17
N TYR A 19 33.63 -23.14 -16.76
CA TYR A 19 32.22 -23.50 -16.81
C TYR A 19 32.00 -24.99 -17.07
N SER A 20 31.37 -25.69 -16.12
CA SER A 20 30.89 -27.06 -16.27
C SER A 20 29.46 -27.01 -16.81
N GLU A 21 29.24 -27.52 -18.03
CA GLU A 21 27.91 -27.62 -18.66
C GLU A 21 26.90 -28.48 -17.86
N ASP A 22 27.35 -29.24 -16.85
CA ASP A 22 26.50 -30.15 -16.07
C ASP A 22 25.92 -29.56 -14.76
N SER A 23 26.19 -28.30 -14.42
CA SER A 23 25.50 -27.66 -13.28
C SER A 23 24.20 -27.02 -13.77
N GLY A 24 23.06 -27.60 -13.40
CA GLY A 24 21.69 -27.22 -13.80
C GLY A 24 21.25 -25.80 -13.42
N SER A 25 21.86 -24.80 -14.03
CA SER A 25 21.47 -23.38 -14.04
C SER A 25 20.41 -23.16 -15.11
N TRP A 26 19.14 -23.40 -14.75
CA TRP A 26 18.00 -23.22 -15.66
C TRP A 26 17.47 -21.77 -15.72
N MET A 27 18.28 -20.76 -15.44
CA MET A 27 17.84 -19.36 -15.53
C MET A 27 18.68 -18.61 -16.55
N ILE A 28 18.02 -18.24 -17.65
CA ILE A 28 18.49 -17.39 -18.77
C ILE A 28 19.06 -18.23 -19.93
N THR A 29 18.16 -18.69 -20.80
CA THR A 29 18.49 -18.88 -22.21
C THR A 29 18.34 -17.52 -22.88
N ASP A 30 19.43 -16.99 -23.44
CA ASP A 30 19.36 -15.87 -24.37
C ASP A 30 18.44 -16.23 -25.54
N SER A 31 17.46 -15.37 -25.83
CA SER A 31 16.69 -15.47 -27.07
C SER A 31 17.54 -14.88 -28.20
N PRO A 32 17.94 -15.64 -29.23
CA PRO A 32 18.93 -15.18 -30.22
C PRO A 32 18.38 -14.19 -31.29
N GLN A 33 17.19 -13.61 -31.15
CA GLN A 33 16.46 -13.06 -32.31
C GLN A 33 15.73 -11.71 -32.17
N ASP A 34 16.01 -10.86 -31.17
CA ASP A 34 15.42 -9.51 -31.14
C ASP A 34 16.47 -8.42 -31.44
N GLU A 35 16.63 -8.08 -32.73
CA GLU A 35 17.31 -6.86 -33.17
C GLU A 35 16.43 -5.64 -32.88
N SER A 36 16.74 -4.92 -31.80
CA SER A 36 16.29 -3.54 -31.61
C SER A 36 16.86 -2.65 -32.74
N PRO A 37 16.05 -1.80 -33.40
CA PRO A 37 16.50 -0.95 -34.53
C PRO A 37 17.43 0.20 -34.11
N PHE A 38 17.74 0.32 -32.81
CA PHE A 38 18.69 1.31 -32.31
C PHE A 38 20.00 0.61 -31.96
N PRO A 39 21.14 0.99 -32.57
CA PRO A 39 22.43 0.45 -32.17
C PRO A 39 22.62 0.72 -30.68
N MET A 40 22.87 -0.33 -29.90
CA MET A 40 23.38 -0.17 -28.54
C MET A 40 24.76 0.49 -28.65
N VAL A 41 24.79 1.81 -28.48
CA VAL A 41 26.03 2.59 -28.49
C VAL A 41 26.84 2.18 -27.26
N TYR A 42 27.85 1.34 -27.47
CA TYR A 42 28.92 1.09 -26.50
C TYR A 42 29.97 2.20 -26.63
N GLU A 43 29.67 3.38 -26.09
CA GLU A 43 30.69 4.39 -25.77
C GLU A 43 30.78 4.52 -24.25
N ASP A 44 31.81 3.90 -23.68
CA ASP A 44 32.41 4.10 -22.35
C ASP A 44 31.53 4.18 -21.09
N GLN A 45 30.25 3.80 -21.16
CA GLN A 45 29.47 3.41 -19.99
C GLN A 45 29.25 1.91 -20.02
N LYS A 46 30.06 1.18 -19.23
CA LYS A 46 29.79 -0.21 -18.87
C LYS A 46 28.33 -0.31 -18.40
N MET A 47 27.47 -0.96 -19.17
CA MET A 47 26.24 -1.55 -18.63
C MET A 47 26.68 -2.47 -17.50
N ARG A 48 26.50 -2.02 -16.25
CA ARG A 48 26.96 -2.73 -15.07
C ARG A 48 26.04 -3.94 -14.88
N TYR A 49 26.47 -5.08 -15.39
CA TYR A 49 25.79 -6.35 -15.13
C TYR A 49 25.75 -6.60 -13.61
N VAL A 50 24.59 -7.08 -13.15
CA VAL A 50 24.12 -7.23 -11.76
C VAL A 50 25.02 -8.08 -10.83
N TYR A 51 26.16 -8.61 -11.30
CA TYR A 51 26.98 -9.55 -10.55
C TYR A 51 28.37 -9.07 -10.12
N ASP A 52 28.84 -7.90 -10.56
CA ASP A 52 30.29 -7.60 -10.47
C ASP A 52 30.74 -6.66 -9.36
N ASP A 53 29.88 -6.20 -8.46
CA ASP A 53 30.33 -5.52 -7.23
C ASP A 53 29.29 -5.71 -6.12
N TYR A 54 29.33 -6.84 -5.40
CA TYR A 54 28.81 -6.84 -4.04
C TYR A 54 29.65 -5.84 -3.25
N ILE A 55 29.15 -4.62 -3.13
CA ILE A 55 29.67 -3.62 -2.20
C ILE A 55 29.66 -4.28 -0.80
N GLU A 56 30.73 -4.10 -0.01
CA GLU A 56 30.99 -4.79 1.25
C GLU A 56 29.69 -5.18 2.02
N GLY A 57 29.51 -6.46 2.30
CA GLY A 57 28.32 -6.97 3.01
C GLY A 57 27.12 -7.29 2.10
N GLY A 58 27.29 -7.22 0.78
CA GLY A 58 26.36 -7.78 -0.18
C GLY A 58 25.27 -6.83 -0.69
N ALA A 59 25.40 -5.52 -0.50
CA ALA A 59 24.41 -4.51 -0.93
C ALA A 59 24.23 -4.44 -2.47
N LEU A 60 23.02 -4.12 -2.95
CA LEU A 60 22.71 -3.99 -4.38
C LEU A 60 23.09 -2.63 -4.96
N ARG A 61 23.19 -1.60 -4.10
CA ARG A 61 23.46 -0.23 -4.50
C ARG A 61 24.51 0.42 -3.60
N SER A 62 25.31 1.31 -4.17
CA SER A 62 26.31 2.07 -3.43
C SER A 62 25.67 3.05 -2.45
N GLY A 63 26.23 3.11 -1.25
CA GLY A 63 25.81 4.00 -0.17
C GLY A 63 25.95 3.33 1.18
N SER A 64 25.97 4.13 2.24
CA SER A 64 25.89 3.59 3.60
C SER A 64 24.49 3.07 3.90
N THR A 65 24.39 2.09 4.78
CA THR A 65 23.11 1.58 5.28
C THR A 65 22.23 2.73 5.82
N PRO A 66 20.98 2.85 5.35
CA PRO A 66 20.12 3.97 5.72
C PRO A 66 19.74 3.93 7.20
N LYS A 67 19.86 5.09 7.86
CA LYS A 67 19.33 5.30 9.22
C LYS A 67 18.01 6.05 9.11
N LEU A 68 16.89 5.33 9.08
CA LEU A 68 15.56 5.89 8.78
C LEU A 68 15.11 6.99 9.76
N PHE A 69 15.43 6.83 11.05
CA PHE A 69 15.11 7.82 12.08
C PHE A 69 16.16 8.95 12.19
N SER A 70 17.11 9.03 11.25
CA SER A 70 18.00 10.18 11.15
C SER A 70 17.27 11.39 10.58
N ARG A 71 17.83 12.58 10.81
CA ARG A 71 17.30 13.85 10.29
C ARG A 71 17.12 13.85 8.76
N GLN A 72 17.87 13.02 8.02
CA GLN A 72 17.84 12.98 6.56
C GLN A 72 16.68 12.16 5.98
N TYR A 73 16.19 11.17 6.74
CA TYR A 73 15.20 10.19 6.26
C TYR A 73 13.93 10.14 7.12
N PHE A 74 13.89 10.85 8.25
CA PHE A 74 12.71 10.91 9.10
C PHE A 74 11.46 11.38 8.34
N GLY A 75 11.64 12.27 7.35
CA GLY A 75 10.56 12.69 6.47
C GLY A 75 9.91 11.53 5.73
N LEU A 76 10.67 10.50 5.32
CA LEU A 76 10.14 9.30 4.68
C LEU A 76 9.27 8.48 5.64
N VAL A 77 9.67 8.32 6.90
CA VAL A 77 8.84 7.61 7.88
C VAL A 77 7.54 8.37 8.15
N ALA A 78 7.61 9.70 8.27
CA ALA A 78 6.44 10.55 8.44
C ALA A 78 5.48 10.51 7.23
N GLN A 79 6.01 10.33 6.01
CA GLN A 79 5.21 10.12 4.80
C GLN A 79 4.32 8.87 4.94
N TYR A 80 4.91 7.72 5.31
CA TYR A 80 4.14 6.47 5.48
C TYR A 80 3.18 6.53 6.67
N ALA A 81 3.51 7.26 7.73
CA ALA A 81 2.58 7.55 8.81
C ALA A 81 1.35 8.31 8.29
N GLY A 82 1.57 9.36 7.48
CA GLY A 82 0.51 10.13 6.85
C GLY A 82 -0.36 9.32 5.90
N VAL A 83 0.26 8.57 4.98
CA VAL A 83 -0.44 7.67 4.05
C VAL A 83 -1.26 6.65 4.82
N GLY A 84 -0.68 6.02 5.85
CA GLY A 84 -1.39 5.05 6.69
C GLY A 84 -2.62 5.64 7.34
N PHE A 85 -2.51 6.84 7.89
CA PHE A 85 -3.63 7.54 8.53
C PHE A 85 -4.74 7.87 7.52
N ILE A 86 -4.44 8.51 6.39
CA ILE A 86 -5.48 8.90 5.42
C ILE A 86 -6.15 7.71 4.72
N ASP A 87 -5.35 6.66 4.42
CA ASP A 87 -5.83 5.39 3.88
C ASP A 87 -6.71 4.63 4.90
N GLY A 88 -6.48 4.84 6.19
CA GLY A 88 -7.35 4.36 7.25
C GLY A 88 -8.64 5.17 7.42
N VAL A 89 -8.67 6.45 7.02
CA VAL A 89 -9.86 7.31 7.17
C VAL A 89 -10.80 7.22 5.97
N LEU A 90 -10.32 7.52 4.75
CA LEU A 90 -11.21 7.77 3.59
C LEU A 90 -12.07 6.57 3.20
N PRO A 91 -11.58 5.32 3.16
CA PRO A 91 -12.41 4.17 2.78
C PRO A 91 -13.38 3.79 3.91
N ASN A 92 -12.96 3.98 5.16
CA ASN A 92 -13.72 3.53 6.33
C ASN A 92 -14.82 4.50 6.76
N VAL A 93 -14.76 5.78 6.34
CA VAL A 93 -15.85 6.74 6.57
C VAL A 93 -17.03 6.51 5.62
N ILE A 94 -16.85 5.80 4.50
CA ILE A 94 -17.89 5.59 3.47
C ILE A 94 -19.11 4.87 4.05
N TYR A 95 -18.92 3.79 4.81
CA TYR A 95 -20.05 3.05 5.39
C TYR A 95 -20.87 3.88 6.39
N PRO A 96 -20.30 4.42 7.49
CA PRO A 96 -21.08 5.20 8.45
C PRO A 96 -21.65 6.49 7.84
N PHE A 97 -20.94 7.16 6.94
CA PHE A 97 -21.41 8.42 6.39
C PHE A 97 -22.32 8.26 5.17
N LEU A 98 -21.82 7.64 4.09
CA LEU A 98 -22.58 7.57 2.84
C LEU A 98 -23.76 6.60 2.98
N GLN A 99 -23.55 5.43 3.58
CA GLN A 99 -24.61 4.44 3.69
C GLN A 99 -25.55 4.70 4.86
N ASN A 100 -25.04 4.95 6.07
CA ASN A 100 -25.92 5.07 7.24
C ASN A 100 -26.49 6.48 7.43
N TYR A 101 -25.68 7.52 7.24
CA TYR A 101 -26.10 8.90 7.47
C TYR A 101 -26.89 9.49 6.28
N LEU A 102 -26.36 9.36 5.05
CA LEU A 102 -27.05 9.84 3.83
C LEU A 102 -28.04 8.82 3.24
N ASN A 103 -28.07 7.59 3.76
CA ASN A 103 -28.93 6.50 3.28
C ASN A 103 -28.75 6.17 1.78
N LEU A 104 -27.52 6.24 1.27
CA LEU A 104 -27.23 5.85 -0.12
C LEU A 104 -27.51 4.36 -0.34
N PRO A 105 -28.14 3.99 -1.47
CA PRO A 105 -28.33 2.59 -1.83
C PRO A 105 -27.00 1.83 -1.86
N GLY A 106 -26.99 0.56 -1.44
CA GLY A 106 -25.75 -0.23 -1.36
C GLY A 106 -24.95 -0.29 -2.67
N SER A 107 -25.61 -0.22 -3.83
CA SER A 107 -24.96 -0.13 -5.14
C SER A 107 -24.20 1.19 -5.32
N GLN A 108 -24.76 2.31 -4.86
CA GLN A 108 -24.13 3.63 -4.92
C GLN A 108 -22.98 3.72 -3.92
N THR A 109 -23.14 3.21 -2.70
CA THR A 109 -22.06 3.13 -1.70
C THR A 109 -20.88 2.29 -2.20
N THR A 110 -21.15 1.16 -2.84
CA THR A 110 -20.09 0.32 -3.45
C THR A 110 -19.38 1.09 -4.57
N THR A 111 -20.14 1.82 -5.40
CA THR A 111 -19.57 2.66 -6.46
C THR A 111 -18.70 3.78 -5.88
N ALA A 112 -19.13 4.42 -4.79
CA ALA A 112 -18.36 5.45 -4.09
C ALA A 112 -17.03 4.90 -3.57
N PHE A 113 -17.04 3.70 -2.96
CA PHE A 113 -15.83 3.02 -2.52
C PHE A 113 -14.87 2.78 -3.70
N VAL A 114 -15.37 2.25 -4.81
CA VAL A 114 -14.56 2.01 -6.01
C VAL A 114 -13.98 3.31 -6.56
N LEU A 115 -14.74 4.42 -6.58
CA LEU A 115 -14.25 5.72 -7.04
C LEU A 115 -13.13 6.26 -6.15
N VAL A 116 -13.28 6.20 -4.83
CA VAL A 116 -12.24 6.65 -3.88
C VAL A 116 -10.98 5.78 -3.97
N GLN A 117 -11.13 4.49 -4.32
CA GLN A 117 -10.02 3.55 -4.51
C GLN A 117 -9.43 3.56 -5.92
N MET A 118 -10.13 4.13 -6.90
CA MET A 118 -9.71 4.17 -8.30
C MET A 118 -8.27 4.71 -8.50
N PRO A 119 -7.82 5.76 -7.77
CA PRO A 119 -6.47 6.30 -7.91
C PRO A 119 -5.34 5.28 -7.68
N TRP A 120 -5.57 4.21 -6.91
CA TRP A 120 -4.59 3.12 -6.71
C TRP A 120 -4.23 2.42 -8.02
N SER A 121 -5.15 2.37 -8.98
CA SER A 121 -4.90 1.79 -10.31
C SER A 121 -3.91 2.61 -11.16
N PHE A 122 -3.70 3.89 -10.82
CA PHE A 122 -2.84 4.79 -11.59
C PHE A 122 -1.40 4.85 -11.10
N LYS A 123 -1.03 4.05 -10.09
CA LYS A 123 0.30 4.06 -9.48
C LYS A 123 1.44 3.97 -10.49
N VAL A 124 1.32 3.10 -11.49
CA VAL A 124 2.35 2.91 -12.53
C VAL A 124 2.63 4.21 -13.27
N PHE A 125 1.60 4.99 -13.59
CA PHE A 125 1.76 6.26 -14.29
C PHE A 125 2.46 7.31 -13.41
N TYR A 126 2.14 7.38 -12.12
CA TYR A 126 2.86 8.26 -11.18
C TYR A 126 4.34 7.88 -11.09
N GLY A 127 4.64 6.59 -11.04
CA GLY A 127 6.01 6.07 -11.04
C GLY A 127 6.78 6.54 -12.27
N ILE A 128 6.23 6.30 -13.46
CA ILE A 128 6.81 6.72 -14.74
C ILE A 128 7.03 8.24 -14.81
N ILE A 129 6.02 9.03 -14.42
CA ILE A 129 6.13 10.51 -14.44
C ILE A 129 7.25 10.98 -13.52
N SER A 130 7.30 10.47 -12.28
CA SER A 130 8.31 10.86 -11.30
C SER A 130 9.73 10.42 -11.69
N ASP A 131 9.84 9.30 -12.43
CA ASP A 131 11.12 8.78 -12.88
C ASP A 131 11.65 9.57 -14.10
N CYS A 132 10.78 9.99 -15.03
CA CYS A 132 11.20 10.62 -16.28
C CYS A 132 11.39 12.14 -16.21
N PHE A 133 10.61 12.83 -15.38
CA PHE A 133 10.48 14.29 -15.42
C PHE A 133 10.94 14.94 -14.10
N PRO A 134 12.24 15.08 -13.82
CA PRO A 134 12.69 15.76 -12.61
C PRO A 134 12.29 17.24 -12.63
N ILE A 135 11.89 17.75 -11.46
CA ILE A 135 11.48 19.15 -11.26
C ILE A 135 12.57 19.87 -10.47
N TRP A 136 13.11 20.95 -11.03
CA TRP A 136 14.18 21.77 -10.42
C TRP A 136 15.43 20.98 -10.00
N GLY A 137 15.73 19.87 -10.69
CA GLY A 137 16.88 19.00 -10.42
C GLY A 137 16.64 17.96 -9.31
N TYR A 138 15.43 17.91 -8.74
CA TYR A 138 14.99 16.83 -7.86
C TYR A 138 14.08 15.88 -8.63
N ARG A 139 14.23 14.57 -8.38
CA ARG A 139 13.46 13.52 -9.04
C ARG A 139 12.09 13.31 -8.38
N ARG A 140 12.01 13.23 -7.04
CA ARG A 140 10.79 12.76 -6.36
C ARG A 140 10.20 13.71 -5.33
N ARG A 141 11.02 14.45 -4.59
CA ARG A 141 10.58 15.34 -3.51
C ARG A 141 9.56 16.42 -3.95
N PRO A 142 9.67 17.07 -5.13
CA PRO A 142 8.65 18.02 -5.58
C PRO A 142 7.29 17.37 -5.81
N TYR A 143 7.26 16.13 -6.33
CA TYR A 143 6.02 15.37 -6.51
C TYR A 143 5.40 14.98 -5.18
N ILE A 144 6.20 14.56 -4.21
CA ILE A 144 5.73 14.25 -2.85
C ILE A 144 5.06 15.48 -2.22
N LEU A 145 5.70 16.65 -2.31
CA LEU A 145 5.16 17.89 -1.75
C LEU A 145 3.89 18.33 -2.48
N GLY A 146 3.90 18.29 -3.82
CA GLY A 146 2.75 18.65 -4.65
C GLY A 146 1.54 17.76 -4.38
N GLY A 147 1.75 16.44 -4.26
CA GLY A 147 0.70 15.47 -3.94
C GLY A 147 0.06 15.74 -2.57
N TRP A 148 0.87 15.99 -1.53
CA TRP A 148 0.33 16.33 -0.20
C TRP A 148 -0.38 17.67 -0.16
N ILE A 149 0.15 18.70 -0.82
CA ILE A 149 -0.52 20.00 -0.90
C ILE A 149 -1.87 19.85 -1.59
N PHE A 150 -1.94 19.10 -2.69
CA PHE A 150 -3.20 18.82 -3.38
C PHE A 150 -4.17 18.03 -2.48
N ALA A 151 -3.69 17.00 -1.80
CA ALA A 151 -4.51 16.22 -0.85
C ALA A 151 -5.07 17.09 0.29
N LEU A 152 -4.25 17.98 0.86
CA LEU A 152 -4.67 18.90 1.90
C LEU A 152 -5.69 19.92 1.41
N ILE A 153 -5.57 20.43 0.17
CA ILE A 153 -6.56 21.33 -0.43
C ILE A 153 -7.91 20.60 -0.58
N MET A 154 -7.90 19.35 -1.04
CA MET A 154 -9.12 18.55 -1.17
C MET A 154 -9.77 18.25 0.20
N LEU A 155 -8.97 17.94 1.22
CA LEU A 155 -9.49 17.75 2.58
C LEU A 155 -10.03 19.05 3.19
N LEU A 156 -9.37 20.17 2.93
CA LEU A 156 -9.81 21.48 3.37
C LEU A 156 -11.14 21.86 2.69
N MET A 157 -11.30 21.57 1.40
CA MET A 157 -12.57 21.73 0.69
C MET A 157 -13.69 20.90 1.33
N LEU A 158 -13.42 19.64 1.70
CA LEU A 158 -14.39 18.81 2.43
C LEU A 158 -14.73 19.39 3.81
N SER A 159 -13.75 19.96 4.51
CA SER A 159 -13.97 20.56 5.83
C SER A 159 -14.82 21.85 5.81
N PHE A 160 -14.89 22.53 4.66
CA PHE A 160 -15.74 23.71 4.47
C PHE A 160 -17.04 23.39 3.72
N THR A 161 -17.30 22.12 3.42
CA THR A 161 -18.58 21.71 2.84
C THR A 161 -19.66 21.87 3.91
N PRO A 162 -20.81 22.52 3.62
CA PRO A 162 -21.89 22.67 4.59
C PRO A 162 -22.37 21.32 5.11
N ASP A 163 -22.66 21.23 6.41
CA ASP A 163 -23.20 20.02 7.01
C ASP A 163 -24.54 19.66 6.32
N SER A 164 -24.58 18.53 5.62
CA SER A 164 -25.84 17.95 5.12
C SER A 164 -26.60 17.33 6.29
N LYS A 165 -27.93 17.46 6.31
CA LYS A 165 -28.77 16.86 7.35
C LYS A 165 -28.92 15.35 7.10
N PRO A 166 -28.99 14.51 8.15
CA PRO A 166 -29.15 13.07 7.96
C PRO A 166 -30.45 12.75 7.23
N TYR A 167 -30.48 11.60 6.54
CA TYR A 167 -31.69 11.13 5.85
C TYR A 167 -32.85 10.90 6.82
N PHE A 168 -32.56 10.27 7.96
CA PHE A 168 -33.48 10.10 9.07
C PHE A 168 -33.25 11.21 10.09
N THR A 169 -34.22 12.12 10.23
CA THR A 169 -34.15 13.21 11.22
C THR A 169 -34.39 12.71 12.64
N ASN A 170 -35.12 11.61 12.80
CA ASN A 170 -35.17 10.80 14.01
C ASN A 170 -34.48 9.44 13.75
N PRO A 171 -33.40 9.10 14.48
CA PRO A 171 -32.68 7.83 14.33
C PRO A 171 -33.56 6.58 14.46
N ASP A 172 -34.60 6.61 15.30
CA ASP A 172 -35.52 5.49 15.54
C ASP A 172 -36.19 4.96 14.26
N TYR A 173 -36.36 5.83 13.25
CA TYR A 173 -37.02 5.48 12.00
C TYR A 173 -36.18 4.55 11.11
N ARG A 174 -34.88 4.40 11.40
CA ARG A 174 -33.98 3.54 10.63
C ARG A 174 -34.34 2.06 10.73
N ASP A 175 -34.87 1.63 11.89
CA ASP A 175 -35.22 0.24 12.14
C ASP A 175 -36.65 -0.11 11.72
N VAL A 176 -37.46 0.90 11.38
CA VAL A 176 -38.79 0.72 10.83
C VAL A 176 -38.66 0.29 9.36
N LYS A 177 -39.38 -0.76 8.96
CA LYS A 177 -39.38 -1.19 7.57
C LYS A 177 -40.14 -0.17 6.71
N PRO A 178 -39.74 0.04 5.44
CA PRO A 178 -40.44 0.94 4.54
C PRO A 178 -41.94 0.66 4.36
N GLU A 179 -42.35 -0.61 4.53
CA GLU A 179 -43.75 -1.05 4.47
C GLU A 179 -44.59 -0.52 5.64
N ASP A 180 -43.95 -0.23 6.78
CA ASP A 180 -44.57 0.19 8.03
C ASP A 180 -44.44 1.72 8.26
N TYR A 181 -44.01 2.48 7.25
CA TYR A 181 -43.87 3.93 7.36
C TYR A 181 -45.23 4.62 7.50
N THR A 182 -45.42 5.29 8.64
CA THR A 182 -46.58 6.16 8.84
C THR A 182 -46.43 7.45 8.00
N PRO A 183 -47.54 8.14 7.65
CA PRO A 183 -47.48 9.41 6.93
C PRO A 183 -46.64 10.49 7.64
N GLU A 184 -46.57 10.42 8.97
CA GLU A 184 -45.77 11.31 9.82
C GLU A 184 -44.27 11.05 9.62
N ILE A 185 -43.86 9.78 9.59
CA ILE A 185 -42.46 9.39 9.31
C ILE A 185 -42.06 9.92 7.94
N ILE A 186 -42.88 9.67 6.90
CA ILE A 186 -42.61 10.08 5.51
C ILE A 186 -42.42 11.60 5.41
N ALA A 187 -43.21 12.39 6.12
CA ALA A 187 -43.10 13.86 6.10
C ALA A 187 -41.80 14.40 6.74
N THR A 188 -41.15 13.61 7.59
CA THR A 188 -39.91 14.01 8.30
C THR A 188 -38.62 13.50 7.65
N ILE A 189 -38.71 12.63 6.63
CA ILE A 189 -37.56 12.08 5.92
C ILE A 189 -36.93 13.13 5.00
N ASN A 190 -35.61 13.27 5.07
CA ASN A 190 -34.84 14.12 4.17
C ASN A 190 -34.40 13.35 2.93
N TYR A 191 -35.25 13.32 1.89
CA TYR A 191 -34.93 12.64 0.63
C TYR A 191 -33.77 13.28 -0.14
N ASP A 192 -33.46 14.56 0.11
CA ASP A 192 -32.39 15.27 -0.60
C ASP A 192 -30.99 14.83 -0.15
N ALA A 193 -30.85 14.24 1.05
CA ALA A 193 -29.57 13.75 1.57
C ALA A 193 -28.87 12.75 0.62
N VAL A 194 -29.65 11.96 -0.13
CA VAL A 194 -29.13 10.98 -1.09
C VAL A 194 -28.44 11.66 -2.27
N ASN A 195 -28.90 12.86 -2.66
CA ASN A 195 -28.35 13.59 -3.81
C ASN A 195 -27.01 14.28 -3.48
N ASP A 196 -26.73 14.52 -2.19
CA ASP A 196 -25.53 15.23 -1.74
C ASP A 196 -24.25 14.38 -1.81
N GLY A 197 -24.36 13.05 -1.97
CA GLY A 197 -23.21 12.14 -1.90
C GLY A 197 -22.05 12.51 -2.85
N SER A 198 -22.35 13.01 -4.05
CA SER A 198 -21.34 13.37 -5.06
C SER A 198 -20.41 14.51 -4.61
N VAL A 199 -20.93 15.45 -3.80
CA VAL A 199 -20.17 16.60 -3.27
C VAL A 199 -19.04 16.13 -2.36
N TYR A 200 -19.21 14.99 -1.69
CA TYR A 200 -18.20 14.39 -0.82
C TYR A 200 -17.29 13.41 -1.56
N ILE A 201 -17.85 12.57 -2.43
CA ILE A 201 -17.09 11.50 -3.11
C ILE A 201 -16.00 12.07 -4.03
N ILE A 202 -16.31 13.13 -4.79
CA ILE A 202 -15.35 13.69 -5.77
C ILE A 202 -14.10 14.26 -5.08
N PRO A 203 -14.20 15.13 -4.06
CA PRO A 203 -13.01 15.60 -3.35
C PRO A 203 -12.32 14.49 -2.54
N MET A 204 -13.03 13.47 -2.03
CA MET A 204 -12.39 12.30 -1.42
C MET A 204 -11.51 11.55 -2.43
N MET A 205 -12.01 11.34 -3.64
CA MET A 205 -11.24 10.77 -4.75
C MET A 205 -10.06 11.69 -5.12
N GLY A 206 -10.26 13.01 -5.18
CA GLY A 206 -9.19 13.99 -5.40
C GLY A 206 -8.10 13.93 -4.32
N CYS A 207 -8.48 13.79 -3.06
CA CYS A 207 -7.54 13.60 -1.95
C CYS A 207 -6.71 12.32 -2.18
N ALA A 208 -7.36 11.23 -2.60
CA ALA A 208 -6.69 9.98 -2.93
C ALA A 208 -5.67 10.13 -4.08
N PHE A 209 -6.02 10.83 -5.16
CA PHE A 209 -5.06 11.19 -6.21
C PHE A 209 -3.82 11.91 -5.66
N GLY A 210 -4.01 12.86 -4.73
CA GLY A 210 -2.92 13.63 -4.14
C GLY A 210 -1.97 12.79 -3.30
N TYR A 211 -2.47 12.10 -2.28
CA TYR A 211 -1.58 11.36 -1.37
C TYR A 211 -0.97 10.14 -2.06
N LEU A 212 -1.61 9.54 -3.08
CA LEU A 212 -1.03 8.41 -3.81
C LEU A 212 0.11 8.79 -4.74
N LEU A 213 0.08 9.99 -5.32
CA LEU A 213 1.24 10.52 -6.02
C LEU A 213 2.44 10.61 -5.07
N SER A 214 2.21 11.06 -3.84
CA SER A 214 3.23 11.11 -2.80
C SER A 214 3.68 9.72 -2.34
N ASP A 215 2.75 8.78 -2.14
CA ASP A 215 3.02 7.37 -1.77
C ASP A 215 3.93 6.70 -2.79
N VAL A 216 3.62 6.81 -4.08
CA VAL A 216 4.42 6.20 -5.16
C VAL A 216 5.83 6.76 -5.23
N CYS A 217 5.97 8.07 -5.08
CA CYS A 217 7.29 8.70 -5.04
C CYS A 217 8.09 8.27 -3.80
N ALA A 218 7.44 8.14 -2.64
CA ALA A 218 8.07 7.63 -1.43
C ALA A 218 8.47 6.15 -1.58
N ASP A 219 7.62 5.32 -2.20
CA ASP A 219 7.87 3.92 -2.54
C ASP A 219 9.12 3.75 -3.42
N GLY A 220 9.31 4.64 -4.40
CA GLY A 220 10.54 4.68 -5.19
C GLY A 220 11.78 4.91 -4.30
N ILE A 221 11.74 5.92 -3.42
CA ILE A 221 12.87 6.24 -2.51
C ILE A 221 13.16 5.05 -1.59
N VAL A 222 12.12 4.37 -1.10
CA VAL A 222 12.24 3.17 -0.27
C VAL A 222 13.01 2.06 -0.96
N VAL A 223 12.72 1.80 -2.24
CA VAL A 223 13.46 0.80 -3.01
C VAL A 223 14.93 1.19 -3.10
N GLU A 224 15.24 2.45 -3.41
CA GLU A 224 16.62 2.93 -3.49
C GLU A 224 17.38 2.78 -2.15
N LEU A 225 16.70 3.05 -1.03
CA LEU A 225 17.29 2.90 0.30
C LEU A 225 17.44 1.44 0.71
N ALA A 226 16.44 0.59 0.42
CA ALA A 226 16.49 -0.83 0.71
C ALA A 226 17.59 -1.54 -0.09
N GLN A 227 17.89 -1.09 -1.31
CA GLN A 227 19.01 -1.62 -2.12
C GLN A 227 20.39 -1.30 -1.53
N ARG A 228 20.51 -0.26 -0.71
CA ARG A 228 21.75 0.10 0.02
C ARG A 228 21.94 -0.72 1.31
N GLU A 229 20.95 -1.50 1.72
CA GLU A 229 21.06 -2.37 2.90
C GLU A 229 21.91 -3.60 2.57
N PRO A 230 22.86 -3.98 3.44
CA PRO A 230 23.62 -5.21 3.29
C PRO A 230 22.68 -6.41 3.41
N TYR A 231 23.11 -7.56 2.89
CA TYR A 231 22.27 -8.75 2.71
C TYR A 231 21.53 -9.18 4.00
N GLU A 232 22.21 -9.13 5.16
CA GLU A 232 21.65 -9.57 6.45
C GLU A 232 20.45 -8.72 6.95
N VAL A 233 20.40 -7.44 6.56
CA VAL A 233 19.38 -6.49 7.02
C VAL A 233 18.51 -5.97 5.89
N ARG A 234 18.66 -6.51 4.67
CA ARG A 234 17.89 -6.10 3.51
C ARG A 234 16.39 -6.31 3.71
N GLY A 235 15.62 -5.26 3.44
CA GLY A 235 14.18 -5.23 3.67
C GLY A 235 13.80 -4.67 5.05
N ASN A 236 14.78 -4.29 5.88
CA ASN A 236 14.52 -3.60 7.14
C ASN A 236 13.82 -2.25 6.89
N THR A 237 14.26 -1.50 5.88
CA THR A 237 13.60 -0.26 5.46
C THR A 237 12.13 -0.48 5.15
N GLN A 238 11.81 -1.50 4.36
CA GLN A 238 10.43 -1.85 4.00
C GLN A 238 9.61 -2.31 5.22
N THR A 239 10.21 -3.08 6.12
CA THR A 239 9.54 -3.55 7.33
C THR A 239 9.13 -2.37 8.22
N VAL A 240 10.04 -1.41 8.44
CA VAL A 240 9.79 -0.25 9.30
C VAL A 240 8.68 0.65 8.74
N ILE A 241 8.74 0.99 7.45
CA ILE A 241 7.73 1.86 6.83
C ILE A 241 6.35 1.21 6.76
N TYR A 242 6.24 -0.09 6.44
CA TYR A 242 4.94 -0.74 6.34
C TYR A 242 4.34 -0.98 7.72
N THR A 243 5.18 -1.31 8.71
CA THR A 243 4.72 -1.34 10.11
C THR A 243 4.22 0.04 10.54
N THR A 244 4.94 1.11 10.22
CA THR A 244 4.53 2.50 10.52
C THR A 244 3.20 2.82 9.87
N ARG A 245 3.05 2.52 8.56
CA ARG A 245 1.81 2.73 7.81
C ARG A 245 0.63 2.01 8.48
N THR A 246 0.80 0.74 8.84
CA THR A 246 -0.27 -0.04 9.49
C THR A 246 -0.64 0.49 10.87
N VAL A 247 0.34 0.93 11.67
CA VAL A 247 0.07 1.55 12.99
C VAL A 247 -0.76 2.83 12.85
N PHE A 248 -0.41 3.71 11.91
CA PHE A 248 -1.17 4.94 11.71
C PHE A 248 -2.55 4.70 11.07
N ASN A 249 -2.69 3.65 10.26
CA ASN A 249 -3.98 3.17 9.79
C ASN A 249 -4.87 2.71 10.98
N MET A 250 -4.30 1.99 11.95
CA MET A 250 -4.99 1.62 13.19
C MET A 250 -5.45 2.84 14.00
N LEU A 251 -4.62 3.89 14.09
CA LEU A 251 -5.01 5.14 14.76
C LEU A 251 -6.19 5.85 14.06
N ALA A 252 -6.25 5.80 12.73
CA ALA A 252 -7.39 6.30 11.97
C ALA A 252 -8.67 5.48 12.24
N TYR A 253 -8.56 4.15 12.32
CA TYR A 253 -9.69 3.29 12.73
C TYR A 253 -10.21 3.65 14.12
N ILE A 254 -9.32 3.87 15.09
CA ILE A 254 -9.70 4.28 16.44
C ILE A 254 -10.42 5.63 16.39
N LEU A 255 -9.90 6.61 15.66
CA LEU A 255 -10.53 7.92 15.50
C LEU A 255 -11.96 7.79 14.96
N LEU A 256 -12.16 7.03 13.87
CA LEU A 256 -13.48 6.81 13.30
C LEU A 256 -14.40 6.04 14.25
N GLY A 257 -13.89 5.00 14.91
CA GLY A 257 -14.67 4.20 15.85
C GLY A 257 -15.21 5.01 17.04
N PHE A 258 -14.47 6.01 17.51
CA PHE A 258 -14.94 6.89 18.59
C PHE A 258 -15.77 8.08 18.10
N CYS A 259 -15.41 8.68 16.96
CA CYS A 259 -16.03 9.92 16.50
C CYS A 259 -17.23 9.74 15.57
N PHE A 260 -17.39 8.56 14.96
CA PHE A 260 -18.40 8.26 13.93
C PHE A 260 -19.32 7.10 14.36
N ASN A 261 -19.67 7.06 15.65
CA ASN A 261 -20.48 5.99 16.26
C ASN A 261 -21.72 6.51 17.00
N GLY A 262 -22.17 7.72 16.70
CA GLY A 262 -23.43 8.25 17.22
C GLY A 262 -24.65 7.67 16.52
N GLU A 263 -25.85 7.92 17.06
CA GLU A 263 -27.13 7.41 16.53
C GLU A 263 -27.34 7.78 15.05
N GLU A 264 -26.95 9.00 14.67
CA GLU A 264 -27.03 9.50 13.29
C GLU A 264 -26.19 8.65 12.29
N TYR A 265 -25.12 8.01 12.77
CA TYR A 265 -24.25 7.13 11.98
C TYR A 265 -24.57 5.64 12.18
N GLY A 266 -25.53 5.31 13.05
CA GLY A 266 -25.98 3.94 13.34
C GLY A 266 -25.22 3.24 14.44
N GLY A 267 -24.59 4.00 15.34
CA GLY A 267 -24.05 3.48 16.58
C GLY A 267 -24.88 3.95 17.78
N ASP A 268 -24.40 3.61 18.98
CA ASP A 268 -25.13 3.80 20.23
C ASP A 268 -24.53 4.92 21.11
N PHE A 269 -23.61 5.74 20.57
CA PHE A 269 -22.94 6.77 21.37
C PHE A 269 -23.75 8.07 21.40
N ASP A 270 -23.79 8.73 22.56
CA ASP A 270 -24.39 10.06 22.73
C ASP A 270 -23.59 11.19 22.03
N PHE A 271 -22.43 10.85 21.46
CA PHE A 271 -21.51 11.80 20.84
C PHE A 271 -21.06 11.31 19.46
N SER A 272 -21.09 12.24 18.50
CA SER A 272 -20.45 12.07 17.19
C SER A 272 -19.98 13.40 16.62
N LEU A 273 -18.97 13.34 15.75
CA LEU A 273 -18.52 14.49 14.98
C LEU A 273 -19.29 14.61 13.67
N SER A 274 -19.44 15.83 13.15
CA SER A 274 -19.87 16.01 11.77
C SER A 274 -18.74 15.63 10.79
N PHE A 275 -19.11 15.26 9.57
CA PHE A 275 -18.14 14.91 8.53
C PHE A 275 -17.15 16.04 8.20
N PRO A 276 -17.57 17.30 7.99
CA PRO A 276 -16.64 18.41 7.80
C PRO A 276 -15.69 18.60 9.00
N MET A 277 -16.16 18.44 10.23
CA MET A 277 -15.32 18.54 11.43
C MET A 277 -14.27 17.43 11.49
N LEU A 278 -14.62 16.20 11.15
CA LEU A 278 -13.67 15.10 11.03
C LEU A 278 -12.61 15.41 9.94
N MET A 279 -13.03 15.89 8.77
CA MET A 279 -12.10 16.23 7.68
C MET A 279 -11.17 17.38 8.08
N LEU A 280 -11.63 18.33 8.90
CA LEU A 280 -10.78 19.38 9.47
C LEU A 280 -9.70 18.79 10.40
N ILE A 281 -10.08 17.88 11.30
CA ILE A 281 -9.13 17.20 12.20
C ILE A 281 -8.08 16.45 11.37
N VAL A 282 -8.52 15.69 10.36
CA VAL A 282 -7.63 14.95 9.46
C VAL A 282 -6.68 15.89 8.73
N THR A 283 -7.16 17.04 8.25
CA THR A 283 -6.33 18.08 7.62
C THR A 283 -5.27 18.60 8.58
N ILE A 284 -5.64 18.89 9.83
CA ILE A 284 -4.70 19.39 10.85
C ILE A 284 -3.64 18.34 11.19
N VAL A 285 -4.03 17.07 11.32
CA VAL A 285 -3.10 15.96 11.60
C VAL A 285 -2.10 15.75 10.46
N LEU A 286 -2.53 15.92 9.20
CA LEU A 286 -1.70 15.68 8.02
C LEU A 286 -0.90 16.92 7.58
N ALA A 287 -1.32 18.14 7.94
CA ALA A 287 -0.65 19.38 7.55
C ALA A 287 0.86 19.42 7.88
N PRO A 288 1.34 18.90 9.02
CA PRO A 288 2.78 18.85 9.34
C PRO A 288 3.61 17.99 8.37
N ILE A 289 3.02 17.10 7.59
CA ILE A 289 3.75 16.24 6.64
C ILE A 289 4.48 17.09 5.59
N VAL A 290 3.87 18.17 5.12
CA VAL A 290 4.48 19.05 4.11
C VAL A 290 5.79 19.68 4.62
N PRO A 291 5.83 20.43 5.74
CA PRO A 291 7.08 20.97 6.26
C PRO A 291 8.05 19.86 6.71
N VAL A 292 7.56 18.74 7.26
CA VAL A 292 8.43 17.61 7.63
C VAL A 292 9.15 17.05 6.40
N THR A 293 8.46 16.91 5.28
CA THR A 293 9.06 16.45 4.01
C THR A 293 10.06 17.46 3.49
N TRP A 294 9.74 18.75 3.57
CA TRP A 294 10.66 19.79 3.13
C TRP A 294 11.97 19.81 3.94
N PHE A 295 11.90 19.62 5.26
CA PHE A 295 13.09 19.74 6.12
C PHE A 295 13.82 18.42 6.38
N PHE A 296 13.12 17.29 6.32
CA PHE A 296 13.63 15.99 6.79
C PHE A 296 13.56 14.86 5.74
N LEU A 297 13.24 15.18 4.48
CA LEU A 297 13.47 14.28 3.35
C LEU A 297 14.59 14.84 2.47
N HIS A 298 15.79 14.27 2.65
CA HIS A 298 16.94 14.63 1.85
C HIS A 298 16.91 13.88 0.51
N GLU A 299 17.09 14.63 -0.57
CA GLU A 299 17.25 14.11 -1.92
C GLU A 299 18.40 14.87 -2.58
N GLU A 300 19.28 14.14 -3.27
CA GLU A 300 20.40 14.73 -3.99
C GLU A 300 19.92 15.45 -5.27
N LYS A 301 20.40 16.68 -5.47
CA LYS A 301 19.98 17.55 -6.58
C LYS A 301 20.79 17.26 -7.86
N ASN A 302 20.77 16.01 -8.32
CA ASN A 302 21.56 15.53 -9.45
C ASN A 302 20.71 14.81 -10.52
N ALA A 303 19.39 15.01 -10.51
CA ALA A 303 18.49 14.29 -11.41
C ALA A 303 18.48 14.93 -12.80
N PHE A 304 18.88 14.17 -13.82
CA PHE A 304 18.75 14.55 -15.23
C PHE A 304 17.46 13.99 -15.81
N ALA A 305 16.81 14.76 -16.68
CA ALA A 305 15.62 14.29 -17.38
C ALA A 305 16.00 13.12 -18.30
N MET A 306 15.31 11.99 -18.15
CA MET A 306 15.48 10.86 -19.04
C MET A 306 14.64 11.07 -20.30
N ASN A 307 15.14 10.59 -21.44
CA ASN A 307 14.33 10.56 -22.65
C ASN A 307 13.19 9.55 -22.46
N PHE A 308 11.94 10.03 -22.42
CA PHE A 308 10.75 9.21 -22.16
C PHE A 308 10.65 7.99 -23.09
N ASN A 309 11.00 8.15 -24.37
CA ASN A 309 10.92 7.03 -25.31
C ASN A 309 11.96 5.94 -24.97
N HIS A 310 13.20 6.36 -24.70
CA HIS A 310 14.25 5.44 -24.27
C HIS A 310 13.92 4.75 -22.93
N TYR A 311 13.34 5.50 -21.99
CA TYR A 311 12.87 4.96 -20.72
C TYR A 311 11.80 3.88 -20.92
N MET A 312 10.78 4.14 -21.77
CA MET A 312 9.72 3.16 -22.04
C MET A 312 10.23 1.89 -22.71
N HIS A 313 11.22 2.00 -23.61
CA HIS A 313 11.89 0.85 -24.21
C HIS A 313 12.66 0.04 -23.17
N THR A 314 13.45 0.71 -22.32
CA THR A 314 14.22 0.04 -21.26
C THR A 314 13.30 -0.63 -20.24
N LEU A 315 12.22 0.04 -19.83
CA LEU A 315 11.20 -0.54 -18.96
C LEU A 315 10.55 -1.79 -19.58
N TRP A 316 10.28 -1.76 -20.88
CA TRP A 316 9.76 -2.92 -21.60
C TRP A 316 10.75 -4.08 -21.62
N ASP A 317 12.04 -3.81 -21.82
CA ASP A 317 13.09 -4.83 -21.78
C ASP A 317 13.22 -5.46 -20.39
N ILE A 318 13.11 -4.67 -19.32
CA ILE A 318 13.08 -5.17 -17.94
C ILE A 318 11.86 -6.06 -17.70
N ILE A 319 10.67 -5.66 -18.19
CA ILE A 319 9.45 -6.45 -18.07
C ILE A 319 9.59 -7.81 -18.77
N LYS A 320 10.30 -7.88 -19.91
CA LYS A 320 10.53 -9.14 -20.64
C LYS A 320 11.41 -10.13 -19.86
N THR A 321 12.14 -9.70 -18.85
CA THR A 321 12.99 -10.62 -18.07
C THR A 321 12.15 -11.67 -17.34
N ARG A 322 12.69 -12.90 -17.27
CA ARG A 322 11.97 -14.05 -16.73
C ARG A 322 11.43 -13.85 -15.32
N ALA A 323 12.25 -13.28 -14.44
CA ALA A 323 11.86 -13.06 -13.06
C ALA A 323 10.72 -12.04 -12.94
N VAL A 324 10.76 -10.96 -13.74
CA VAL A 324 9.78 -9.87 -13.67
C VAL A 324 8.44 -10.28 -14.26
N TYR A 325 8.36 -10.83 -15.48
CA TYR A 325 7.05 -11.18 -16.05
C TYR A 325 6.36 -12.30 -15.27
N GLN A 326 7.10 -13.28 -14.74
CA GLN A 326 6.52 -14.38 -13.94
C GLN A 326 5.90 -13.83 -12.66
N TYR A 327 6.59 -12.89 -12.01
CA TYR A 327 6.08 -12.25 -10.80
C TYR A 327 4.89 -11.33 -11.09
N ILE A 328 4.91 -10.55 -12.18
CA ILE A 328 3.75 -9.77 -12.66
C ILE A 328 2.55 -10.69 -12.90
N ALA A 329 2.77 -11.80 -13.62
CA ALA A 329 1.71 -12.75 -13.92
C ALA A 329 1.13 -13.35 -12.65
N TYR A 330 1.98 -13.76 -11.69
CA TYR A 330 1.54 -14.23 -10.39
C TYR A 330 0.65 -13.19 -9.70
N GLN A 331 1.14 -11.95 -9.51
CA GLN A 331 0.38 -10.90 -8.84
C GLN A 331 -0.95 -10.59 -9.53
N PHE A 332 -0.97 -10.56 -10.87
CA PHE A 332 -2.18 -10.33 -11.64
C PHE A 332 -3.22 -11.43 -11.42
N PHE A 333 -2.83 -12.70 -11.60
CA PHE A 333 -3.76 -13.83 -11.46
C PHE A 333 -4.17 -14.03 -10.00
N SER A 334 -3.22 -14.00 -9.06
CA SER A 334 -3.54 -14.13 -7.62
C SER A 334 -4.43 -12.99 -7.15
N GLY A 335 -4.21 -11.77 -7.62
CA GLY A 335 -5.06 -10.61 -7.33
C GLY A 335 -6.49 -10.77 -7.86
N ILE A 336 -6.66 -11.23 -9.10
CA ILE A 336 -7.99 -11.54 -9.66
C ILE A 336 -8.71 -12.58 -8.81
N PHE A 337 -8.05 -13.70 -8.49
CA PHE A 337 -8.66 -14.77 -7.72
C PHE A 337 -8.96 -14.36 -6.27
N ALA A 338 -8.13 -13.49 -5.67
CA ALA A 338 -8.35 -12.95 -4.33
C ALA A 338 -9.45 -11.88 -4.27
N SER A 339 -9.78 -11.24 -5.40
CA SER A 339 -10.77 -10.14 -5.46
C SER A 339 -12.23 -10.61 -5.51
N PHE A 340 -12.47 -11.92 -5.66
CA PHE A 340 -13.83 -12.45 -5.62
C PHE A 340 -14.42 -12.29 -4.21
N THR A 341 -15.40 -11.40 -4.09
CA THR A 341 -16.15 -11.15 -2.85
C THR A 341 -17.61 -11.56 -3.00
N TYR A 342 -18.34 -11.60 -1.88
CA TYR A 342 -19.73 -12.03 -1.83
C TYR A 342 -20.59 -10.98 -1.11
N LEU A 343 -21.73 -10.64 -1.72
CA LEU A 343 -22.66 -9.62 -1.22
C LEU A 343 -23.37 -10.04 0.09
N SER A 344 -23.40 -11.34 0.39
CA SER A 344 -24.04 -11.88 1.59
C SER A 344 -23.22 -11.72 2.87
N LYS A 345 -22.00 -11.15 2.83
CA LYS A 345 -21.15 -10.93 4.02
C LYS A 345 -21.89 -10.19 5.13
N ASN A 346 -22.45 -9.02 4.82
CA ASN A 346 -23.14 -8.19 5.82
C ASN A 346 -24.46 -8.84 6.31
N PRO A 347 -25.32 -9.40 5.42
CA PRO A 347 -26.49 -10.16 5.86
C PRO A 347 -26.19 -11.37 6.75
N ILE A 348 -25.14 -12.16 6.46
CA ILE A 348 -24.76 -13.31 7.30
C ILE A 348 -24.29 -12.83 8.68
N MET A 349 -23.47 -11.78 8.70
CA MET A 349 -22.97 -11.20 9.93
C MET A 349 -24.11 -10.70 10.85
N ARG A 350 -25.12 -10.04 10.27
CA ARG A 350 -26.29 -9.52 11.02
C ARG A 350 -27.31 -10.60 11.37
N ASN A 351 -27.69 -11.43 10.41
CA ASN A 351 -28.88 -12.30 10.54
C ASN A 351 -28.56 -13.72 11.01
N TRP A 352 -27.32 -14.19 10.83
CA TRP A 352 -26.93 -15.56 11.20
C TRP A 352 -25.98 -15.56 12.38
N ALA A 353 -24.98 -14.67 12.39
CA ALA A 353 -23.97 -14.62 13.44
C ALA A 353 -24.31 -13.63 14.56
N ASP A 354 -25.39 -12.85 14.43
CA ASP A 354 -25.86 -11.84 15.38
C ASP A 354 -24.74 -10.92 15.91
N VAL A 355 -23.83 -10.52 15.00
CA VAL A 355 -22.70 -9.66 15.34
C VAL A 355 -23.19 -8.23 15.55
N SER A 356 -22.93 -7.71 16.75
CA SER A 356 -23.19 -6.30 17.05
C SER A 356 -22.17 -5.37 16.37
N PRO A 357 -22.54 -4.10 16.07
CA PRO A 357 -21.62 -3.13 15.48
C PRO A 357 -20.34 -2.94 16.31
N ILE A 358 -20.44 -2.90 17.64
CA ILE A 358 -19.27 -2.76 18.51
C ILE A 358 -18.32 -3.97 18.40
N GLN A 359 -18.86 -5.19 18.31
CA GLN A 359 -18.05 -6.40 18.10
C GLN A 359 -17.34 -6.36 16.74
N GLU A 360 -18.01 -5.90 15.68
CA GLU A 360 -17.39 -5.70 14.36
C GLU A 360 -16.23 -4.72 14.45
N LYS A 361 -16.40 -3.56 15.10
CA LYS A 361 -15.34 -2.55 15.25
C LYS A 361 -14.14 -3.08 16.04
N VAL A 362 -14.39 -3.77 17.16
CA VAL A 362 -13.33 -4.40 17.96
C VAL A 362 -12.60 -5.48 17.15
N GLY A 363 -13.35 -6.31 16.41
CA GLY A 363 -12.78 -7.34 15.54
C GLY A 363 -11.91 -6.77 14.42
N GLY A 364 -12.34 -5.66 13.80
CA GLY A 364 -11.56 -4.93 12.81
C GLY A 364 -10.24 -4.38 13.39
N LEU A 365 -10.30 -3.76 14.58
CA LEU A 365 -9.12 -3.26 15.28
C LEU A 365 -8.10 -4.37 15.60
N LEU A 366 -8.59 -5.51 16.09
CA LEU A 366 -7.76 -6.69 16.36
C LEU A 366 -7.16 -7.26 15.08
N SER A 367 -7.93 -7.31 13.99
CA SER A 367 -7.47 -7.74 12.67
C SER A 367 -6.28 -6.89 12.19
N THR A 368 -6.41 -5.56 12.25
CA THR A 368 -5.31 -4.64 11.89
C THR A 368 -4.08 -4.83 12.78
N GLY A 369 -4.28 -5.05 14.09
CA GLY A 369 -3.18 -5.32 15.03
C GLY A 369 -2.44 -6.62 14.74
N VAL A 370 -3.16 -7.71 14.42
CA VAL A 370 -2.56 -8.99 14.03
C VAL A 370 -1.85 -8.87 12.68
N TYR A 371 -2.43 -8.14 11.72
CA TYR A 371 -1.78 -7.85 10.44
C TYR A 371 -0.46 -7.11 10.63
N ALA A 372 -0.43 -6.06 11.47
CA ALA A 372 0.77 -5.30 11.79
C ALA A 372 1.85 -6.17 12.44
N THR A 373 1.44 -7.01 13.41
CA THR A 373 2.33 -7.93 14.11
C THR A 373 2.91 -8.98 13.15
N SER A 374 2.10 -9.46 12.20
CA SER A 374 2.53 -10.39 11.16
C SER A 374 3.57 -9.78 10.23
N ILE A 375 3.35 -8.55 9.74
CA ILE A 375 4.33 -7.81 8.93
C ILE A 375 5.65 -7.63 9.71
N TYR A 376 5.57 -7.19 10.97
CA TYR A 376 6.76 -7.00 11.80
C TYR A 376 7.52 -8.32 12.01
N PHE A 377 6.81 -9.40 12.30
CA PHE A 377 7.43 -10.72 12.51
C PHE A 377 8.09 -11.24 11.24
N ALA A 378 7.36 -11.32 10.13
CA ALA A 378 7.90 -11.80 8.86
C ALA A 378 8.97 -10.85 8.29
N GLY A 379 8.90 -9.55 8.59
CA GLY A 379 9.92 -8.60 8.16
C GLY A 379 11.26 -8.74 8.90
N ASN A 380 11.25 -9.26 10.13
CA ASN A 380 12.47 -9.51 10.91
C ASN A 380 13.02 -10.92 10.74
N TYR A 381 12.15 -11.94 10.62
CA TYR A 381 12.55 -13.34 10.58
C TYR A 381 12.38 -14.03 9.21
N GLY A 382 11.59 -13.43 8.31
CA GLY A 382 11.21 -14.01 7.01
C GLY A 382 12.05 -13.56 5.81
N ARG A 383 13.14 -12.82 6.02
CA ARG A 383 13.99 -12.27 4.94
C ARG A 383 14.64 -13.35 4.06
N SER A 384 14.92 -14.52 4.63
CA SER A 384 15.55 -15.65 3.95
C SER A 384 14.56 -16.72 3.49
N TRP A 385 13.25 -16.50 3.66
CA TRP A 385 12.25 -17.49 3.28
C TRP A 385 12.12 -17.57 1.76
N ASP A 386 11.92 -18.79 1.25
CA ASP A 386 11.58 -18.98 -0.15
C ASP A 386 10.19 -18.39 -0.42
N TRP A 387 10.14 -17.37 -1.28
CA TRP A 387 8.92 -16.65 -1.56
C TRP A 387 7.83 -17.53 -2.19
N ARG A 388 8.21 -18.53 -3.01
CA ARG A 388 7.24 -19.41 -3.69
C ARG A 388 6.54 -20.30 -2.69
N ARG A 389 7.34 -20.88 -1.78
CA ARG A 389 6.82 -21.71 -0.69
C ARG A 389 5.99 -20.87 0.27
N THR A 390 6.46 -19.68 0.61
CA THR A 390 5.74 -18.75 1.48
C THR A 390 4.38 -18.42 0.87
N ALA A 391 4.32 -18.00 -0.39
CA ALA A 391 3.10 -17.72 -1.13
C ALA A 391 2.10 -18.90 -1.13
N ALA A 392 2.58 -20.10 -1.43
CA ALA A 392 1.74 -21.29 -1.43
C ALA A 392 1.18 -21.62 -0.04
N VAL A 393 2.04 -21.60 1.00
CA VAL A 393 1.65 -21.92 2.38
C VAL A 393 0.69 -20.88 2.94
N THR A 394 0.97 -19.59 2.76
CA THR A 394 0.09 -18.51 3.24
C THR A 394 -1.25 -18.55 2.53
N MET A 395 -1.28 -18.80 1.21
CA MET A 395 -2.53 -18.92 0.45
C MET A 395 -3.36 -20.12 0.92
N VAL A 396 -2.75 -21.30 1.06
CA VAL A 396 -3.45 -22.49 1.55
C VAL A 396 -3.97 -22.27 2.98
N CYS A 397 -3.17 -21.65 3.85
CA CYS A 397 -3.57 -21.32 5.21
C CYS A 397 -4.79 -20.36 5.22
N TYR A 398 -4.71 -19.27 4.45
CA TYR A 398 -5.79 -18.28 4.33
C TYR A 398 -7.09 -18.94 3.82
N VAL A 399 -7.04 -19.65 2.69
CA VAL A 399 -8.21 -20.31 2.10
C VAL A 399 -8.79 -21.38 3.03
N SER A 400 -7.94 -22.12 3.75
CA SER A 400 -8.41 -23.15 4.68
C SER A 400 -9.14 -22.56 5.89
N LEU A 401 -8.61 -21.48 6.48
CA LEU A 401 -9.25 -20.76 7.58
C LEU A 401 -10.59 -20.16 7.13
N ASP A 402 -10.57 -19.51 5.97
CA ASP A 402 -11.75 -18.85 5.39
C ASP A 402 -12.87 -19.84 5.07
N ALA A 403 -12.53 -20.97 4.43
CA ALA A 403 -13.45 -22.05 4.16
C ALA A 403 -13.99 -22.68 5.46
N PHE A 404 -13.13 -22.87 6.46
CA PHE A 404 -13.52 -23.46 7.74
C PHE A 404 -14.62 -22.65 8.43
N VAL A 405 -14.48 -21.33 8.50
CA VAL A 405 -15.50 -20.46 9.12
C VAL A 405 -16.79 -20.49 8.33
N LYS A 406 -16.69 -20.21 7.03
CA LYS A 406 -17.86 -20.00 6.17
C LYS A 406 -18.69 -21.27 6.07
N LEU A 407 -18.06 -22.41 5.86
CA LEU A 407 -18.75 -23.69 5.73
C LEU A 407 -19.47 -24.08 7.02
N LEU A 408 -18.83 -23.92 8.18
CA LEU A 408 -19.46 -24.21 9.48
C LEU A 408 -20.63 -23.27 9.79
N THR A 409 -20.54 -22.00 9.40
CA THR A 409 -21.64 -21.03 9.55
C THR A 409 -22.78 -21.30 8.58
N ILE A 410 -22.48 -21.63 7.32
CA ILE A 410 -23.47 -21.96 6.28
C ILE A 410 -24.27 -23.20 6.67
N TRP A 411 -23.59 -24.28 7.09
CA TRP A 411 -24.26 -25.53 7.50
C TRP A 411 -24.84 -25.50 8.92
N ASN A 412 -24.90 -24.31 9.56
CA ASN A 412 -25.51 -24.12 10.87
C ASN A 412 -24.87 -25.00 11.97
N ILE A 413 -23.57 -25.27 11.88
CA ILE A 413 -22.83 -26.00 12.91
C ILE A 413 -22.39 -25.03 14.01
N ILE A 414 -21.82 -23.88 13.63
CA ILE A 414 -21.41 -22.81 14.56
C ILE A 414 -21.83 -21.45 13.99
N ARG A 415 -22.71 -20.75 14.73
CA ARG A 415 -23.17 -19.39 14.44
C ARG A 415 -22.99 -18.53 15.69
N SER A 416 -21.76 -18.11 15.91
CA SER A 416 -21.39 -17.26 17.04
C SER A 416 -20.64 -16.04 16.52
N PRO A 417 -20.90 -14.84 17.07
CA PRO A 417 -20.24 -13.62 16.63
C PRO A 417 -18.71 -13.69 16.84
N TYR A 418 -18.27 -14.30 17.94
CA TYR A 418 -16.85 -14.50 18.24
C TYR A 418 -16.17 -15.46 17.27
N PHE A 419 -16.90 -16.47 16.79
CA PHE A 419 -16.37 -17.40 15.80
C PHE A 419 -16.26 -16.76 14.42
N TRP A 420 -17.32 -16.04 14.01
CA TRP A 420 -17.38 -15.33 12.72
C TRP A 420 -16.33 -14.24 12.59
N LEU A 421 -16.02 -13.51 13.68
CA LEU A 421 -15.00 -12.46 13.69
C LEU A 421 -13.61 -12.98 14.07
N GLY A 422 -13.53 -14.00 14.93
CA GLY A 422 -12.28 -14.47 15.54
C GLY A 422 -11.32 -15.14 14.55
N ILE A 423 -11.83 -15.97 13.65
CA ILE A 423 -10.98 -16.65 12.67
C ILE A 423 -10.49 -15.71 11.56
N PRO A 424 -11.31 -14.76 11.03
CA PRO A 424 -10.78 -13.71 10.14
C PRO A 424 -9.68 -12.84 10.74
N ILE A 425 -9.58 -12.72 12.06
CA ILE A 425 -8.41 -12.10 12.71
C ILE A 425 -7.17 -12.97 12.50
N LEU A 426 -7.26 -14.30 12.59
CA LEU A 426 -6.15 -15.22 12.34
C LEU A 426 -5.73 -15.24 10.87
N GLU A 427 -6.67 -15.05 9.94
CA GLU A 427 -6.40 -14.91 8.51
C GLU A 427 -5.47 -13.72 8.19
N GLN A 428 -5.40 -12.71 9.07
CA GLN A 428 -4.47 -11.60 8.92
C GLN A 428 -3.00 -12.00 9.04
N ILE A 429 -2.71 -13.14 9.68
CA ILE A 429 -1.35 -13.67 9.79
C ILE A 429 -0.82 -14.01 8.39
N PRO A 430 -1.38 -14.99 7.65
CA PRO A 430 -0.87 -15.32 6.32
C PRO A 430 -0.90 -14.12 5.35
N LEU A 431 -1.89 -13.23 5.45
CA LEU A 431 -1.96 -12.01 4.65
C LEU A 431 -0.78 -11.06 4.91
N GLY A 432 -0.43 -10.80 6.18
CA GLY A 432 0.70 -9.94 6.53
C GLY A 432 2.04 -10.52 6.10
N VAL A 433 2.21 -11.85 6.22
CA VAL A 433 3.42 -12.55 5.80
C VAL A 433 3.63 -12.43 4.29
N ILE A 434 2.60 -12.75 3.48
CA ILE A 434 2.75 -12.71 2.03
C ILE A 434 2.97 -11.28 1.53
N PHE A 435 2.30 -10.30 2.13
CA PHE A 435 2.47 -8.89 1.76
C PHE A 435 3.92 -8.41 1.90
N ILE A 436 4.56 -8.69 3.04
CA ILE A 436 5.93 -8.21 3.30
C ILE A 436 6.97 -9.00 2.49
N VAL A 437 6.81 -10.32 2.37
CA VAL A 437 7.73 -11.17 1.59
C VAL A 437 7.66 -10.84 0.10
N SER A 438 6.47 -10.63 -0.44
CA SER A 438 6.26 -10.13 -1.82
C SER A 438 6.91 -8.75 -2.03
N SER A 439 6.93 -7.90 -1.00
CA SER A 439 7.59 -6.59 -1.09
C SER A 439 9.11 -6.68 -1.20
N PHE A 440 9.75 -7.68 -0.59
CA PHE A 440 11.20 -7.88 -0.67
C PHE A 440 11.66 -8.23 -2.09
N ILE A 441 10.90 -9.06 -2.80
CA ILE A 441 11.20 -9.46 -4.19
C ILE A 441 11.32 -8.23 -5.09
N ILE A 442 10.52 -7.20 -4.83
CA ILE A 442 10.45 -6.02 -5.70
C ILE A 442 11.72 -5.18 -5.59
N VAL A 443 12.38 -5.19 -4.43
CA VAL A 443 13.68 -4.52 -4.24
C VAL A 443 14.78 -5.22 -5.04
N GLU A 444 14.71 -6.54 -5.14
CA GLU A 444 15.65 -7.36 -5.91
C GLU A 444 15.43 -7.24 -7.42
N LEU A 445 14.17 -7.06 -7.85
CA LEU A 445 13.81 -6.95 -9.28
C LEU A 445 13.93 -5.53 -9.83
N ALA A 446 13.91 -4.50 -8.99
CA ALA A 446 13.97 -3.12 -9.43
C ALA A 446 15.38 -2.76 -9.92
N THR A 447 15.49 -2.32 -11.16
CA THR A 447 16.72 -1.76 -11.72
C THR A 447 16.84 -0.26 -11.43
N GLU A 448 18.07 0.25 -11.33
CA GLU A 448 18.31 1.69 -11.13
C GLU A 448 17.60 2.52 -12.21
N GLY A 449 17.02 3.65 -11.80
CA GLY A 449 16.28 4.55 -12.69
C GLY A 449 14.83 4.13 -12.97
N HIS A 450 14.42 2.91 -12.62
CA HIS A 450 13.06 2.40 -12.86
C HIS A 450 12.32 2.03 -11.56
N GLU A 451 12.85 2.47 -10.41
CA GLU A 451 12.41 2.03 -9.10
C GLU A 451 10.95 2.41 -8.84
N GLY A 452 10.53 3.61 -9.26
CA GLY A 452 9.17 4.11 -9.11
C GLY A 452 8.17 3.29 -9.93
N ALA A 453 8.42 3.10 -11.22
CA ALA A 453 7.53 2.35 -12.10
C ALA A 453 7.47 0.84 -11.77
N ILE A 454 8.62 0.21 -11.49
CA ILE A 454 8.67 -1.21 -11.13
C ILE A 454 7.98 -1.44 -9.78
N ARG A 455 8.25 -0.61 -8.77
CA ARG A 455 7.57 -0.73 -7.47
C ARG A 455 6.07 -0.54 -7.61
N SER A 456 5.66 0.49 -8.35
CA SER A 456 4.24 0.82 -8.56
C SER A 456 3.46 -0.26 -9.31
N LYS A 457 4.12 -0.99 -10.21
CA LYS A 457 3.49 -2.07 -10.97
C LYS A 457 3.42 -3.39 -10.20
N LEU A 458 4.39 -3.60 -9.32
CA LEU A 458 4.57 -4.86 -8.62
C LEU A 458 4.04 -4.86 -7.18
N ALA A 459 3.79 -3.68 -6.61
CA ALA A 459 3.21 -3.55 -5.28
C ALA A 459 1.81 -4.18 -5.23
N PRO A 460 1.55 -5.09 -4.27
CA PRO A 460 0.24 -5.69 -4.06
C PRO A 460 -0.81 -4.67 -3.62
#